data_AF-A0A938CVR1-F1
#
_entry.id   AF-A0A938CVR1-F1
#
_cell.length_a   1.000
_cell.length_b   1.000
_cell.length_c   1.000
_cell.angle_alpha   90.00
_cell.angle_beta   90.00
_cell.angle_gamma   90.00
#
_symmetry.space_group_name_H-M   'P 1'
#
loop_
_entity.id
_entity.type
_entity.pdbx_description
1 polymer ?
#
loop_
_entity_poly.entity_id
_entity_poly.type
_entity_poly.pdbx_seq_one_letter_code
_entity_poly.pdbx_strand_id
1 'polypeptide(L)'
;MTRDQKQLVQATWKQVVPIADTAARLFYERLFEIDPGARALFGETNMTRQREKLLQVLSVAVSSLDRLDALTGVVEDLGRRHAGYGVTEAHFDSVGAALLWTLERGLGEHWTPAAAAAWTEVYGLLANIMQRGMREAVAAKRSAA
;
A
#
# COMPACT_ATOMS: atom_id res chain seq x y z
N MET A 1 6.98 -3.95 15.22
CA MET A 1 8.02 -3.93 14.18
C MET A 1 9.38 -3.60 14.77
N THR A 2 10.33 -4.52 14.66
CA THR A 2 11.72 -4.37 15.16
C THR A 2 12.57 -3.51 14.23
N ARG A 3 13.71 -3.04 14.73
CA ARG A 3 14.71 -2.32 13.91
C ARG A 3 15.16 -3.14 12.70
N ASP A 4 15.41 -4.43 12.89
CA ASP A 4 15.90 -5.32 11.85
C ASP A 4 14.87 -5.51 10.73
N GLN A 5 13.58 -5.63 11.08
CA GLN A 5 12.50 -5.68 10.10
C GLN A 5 12.43 -4.38 9.27
N LYS A 6 12.63 -3.21 9.90
CA LYS A 6 12.63 -1.91 9.19
C LYS A 6 13.78 -1.83 8.20
N GLN A 7 14.97 -2.20 8.65
CA GLN A 7 16.17 -2.21 7.81
C GLN A 7 16.03 -3.20 6.65
N LEU A 8 15.44 -4.38 6.89
CA LEU A 8 15.21 -5.37 5.86
C LEU A 8 14.24 -4.88 4.78
N VAL A 9 13.13 -4.25 5.18
CA VAL A 9 12.17 -3.64 4.24
C VAL A 9 12.83 -2.51 3.45
N GLN A 10 13.56 -1.62 4.12
CA GLN A 10 14.30 -0.54 3.46
C GLN A 10 15.37 -1.06 2.49
N ALA A 11 16.10 -2.11 2.86
CA ALA A 11 17.15 -2.71 2.04
C ALA A 11 16.58 -3.42 0.80
N THR A 12 15.51 -4.19 0.98
CA THR A 12 14.84 -4.88 -0.13
C THR A 12 14.12 -3.89 -1.04
N TRP A 13 13.48 -2.84 -0.51
CA TRP A 13 12.86 -1.80 -1.35
C TRP A 13 13.84 -1.13 -2.32
N LYS A 14 15.10 -0.90 -1.92
CA LYS A 14 16.14 -0.35 -2.81
C LYS A 14 16.38 -1.20 -4.05
N GLN A 15 16.09 -2.50 -4.01
CA GLN A 15 16.20 -3.41 -5.14
C GLN A 15 14.98 -3.37 -6.06
N VAL A 16 13.82 -2.95 -5.54
CA VAL A 16 12.59 -2.75 -6.31
C VAL A 16 12.62 -1.44 -7.09
N VAL A 17 13.29 -0.40 -6.56
CA VAL A 17 13.35 0.94 -7.17
C VAL A 17 13.80 0.93 -8.65
N PRO A 18 14.84 0.19 -9.07
CA PRO A 18 15.25 0.12 -10.48
C PRO A 18 14.18 -0.49 -11.41
N ILE A 19 13.28 -1.32 -10.88
CA ILE A 19 12.22 -2.01 -11.63
C ILE A 19 10.82 -1.45 -11.29
N ALA A 20 10.75 -0.25 -10.71
CA ALA A 20 9.55 0.25 -10.07
C ALA A 20 8.35 0.34 -11.03
N ASP A 21 8.53 0.81 -12.27
CA ASP A 21 7.43 0.90 -13.25
C ASP A 21 6.85 -0.49 -13.59
N THR A 22 7.73 -1.47 -13.80
CA THR A 22 7.36 -2.87 -14.03
C THR A 22 6.64 -3.46 -12.81
N ALA A 23 7.16 -3.22 -11.61
CA ALA A 23 6.54 -3.68 -10.37
C ALA A 23 5.14 -3.07 -10.18
N ALA A 24 4.98 -1.77 -10.42
CA ALA A 24 3.68 -1.11 -10.31
C ALA A 24 2.68 -1.62 -11.36
N ARG A 25 3.14 -1.98 -12.56
CA ARG A 25 2.29 -2.62 -13.59
C ARG A 25 1.82 -3.99 -13.11
N LEU A 26 2.75 -4.84 -12.65
CA LEU A 26 2.44 -6.17 -12.11
C LEU A 26 1.47 -6.10 -10.93
N PHE A 27 1.63 -5.11 -10.05
CA PHE A 27 0.71 -4.86 -8.94
C PHE A 27 -0.72 -4.62 -9.42
N TYR A 28 -0.94 -3.69 -10.35
CA TYR A 28 -2.31 -3.38 -10.81
C TYR A 28 -2.91 -4.50 -11.66
N GLU A 29 -2.10 -5.17 -12.48
CA GLU A 29 -2.53 -6.37 -13.20
C GLU A 29 -3.02 -7.43 -12.22
N ARG A 30 -2.22 -7.73 -11.18
CA ARG A 30 -2.58 -8.71 -10.16
C ARG A 30 -3.79 -8.29 -9.34
N LEU A 31 -3.87 -7.02 -8.95
CA LEU A 31 -5.00 -6.48 -8.19
C LEU A 31 -6.31 -6.67 -8.96
N PHE A 32 -6.34 -6.33 -10.24
CA PHE A 32 -7.56 -6.45 -11.05
C PHE A 32 -7.86 -7.90 -11.47
N GLU A 33 -6.88 -8.79 -11.44
CA GLU A 33 -7.08 -10.22 -11.62
C GLU A 33 -7.80 -10.83 -10.40
N ILE A 34 -7.35 -10.52 -9.18
CA ILE A 34 -7.91 -11.11 -7.96
C ILE A 34 -9.15 -10.36 -7.43
N ASP A 35 -9.29 -9.09 -7.80
CA ASP A 35 -10.43 -8.23 -7.46
C ASP A 35 -10.89 -7.43 -8.70
N PRO A 36 -11.64 -8.06 -9.61
CA PRO A 36 -12.14 -7.39 -10.82
C PRO A 36 -13.04 -6.19 -10.52
N GLY A 37 -13.74 -6.21 -9.36
CA GLY A 37 -14.61 -5.13 -8.92
C GLY A 37 -13.83 -3.85 -8.60
N ALA A 38 -12.63 -3.97 -8.04
CA ALA A 38 -11.76 -2.83 -7.77
C ALA A 38 -11.42 -2.02 -9.02
N ARG A 39 -11.43 -2.62 -10.22
CA ARG A 39 -11.14 -1.93 -11.49
C ARG A 39 -12.10 -0.77 -11.76
N ALA A 40 -13.36 -0.87 -11.33
CA ALA A 40 -14.35 0.18 -11.51
C ALA A 40 -13.97 1.49 -10.80
N LEU A 41 -13.20 1.40 -9.70
CA LEU A 41 -12.70 2.56 -8.95
C LEU A 41 -11.66 3.37 -9.74
N PHE A 42 -11.10 2.80 -10.81
CA PHE A 42 -10.06 3.42 -11.63
C PHE A 42 -10.56 3.88 -13.02
N GLY A 43 -11.87 3.90 -13.27
CA GLY A 43 -12.46 4.08 -14.62
C GLY A 43 -11.93 5.26 -15.44
N GLU A 44 -11.78 6.44 -14.82
CA GLU A 44 -11.24 7.65 -15.48
C GLU A 44 -9.78 7.94 -15.07
N THR A 45 -9.14 7.02 -14.36
CA THR A 45 -7.81 7.22 -13.81
C THR A 45 -6.75 7.02 -14.88
N ASN A 46 -5.85 8.00 -15.02
CA ASN A 46 -4.62 7.81 -15.78
C ASN A 46 -3.71 6.81 -15.05
N MET A 47 -3.69 5.56 -15.54
CA MET A 47 -2.97 4.47 -14.88
C MET A 47 -1.44 4.66 -14.85
N THR A 48 -0.86 5.40 -15.81
CA THR A 48 0.57 5.74 -15.75
C THR A 48 0.87 6.64 -14.55
N ARG A 49 0.12 7.74 -14.40
CA ARG A 49 0.26 8.64 -13.25
C ARG A 49 -0.10 7.95 -11.93
N GLN A 50 -1.05 7.03 -11.96
CA GLN A 50 -1.45 6.29 -10.77
C GLN A 50 -0.35 5.32 -10.30
N ARG A 51 0.34 4.63 -11.22
CA ARG A 51 1.50 3.80 -10.91
C ARG A 51 2.64 4.62 -10.29
N GLU A 52 2.94 5.79 -10.85
CA GLU A 52 3.94 6.72 -10.28
C GLU A 52 3.58 7.15 -8.86
N LYS A 53 2.33 7.55 -8.62
CA LYS A 53 1.84 7.94 -7.29
C LYS A 53 1.96 6.82 -6.27
N LEU A 54 1.59 5.59 -6.65
CA LEU A 54 1.71 4.42 -5.78
C LEU A 54 3.16 4.23 -5.32
N LEU A 55 4.11 4.23 -6.26
CA LEU A 55 5.53 4.06 -5.98
C LEU A 55 6.10 5.17 -5.11
N GLN A 56 5.68 6.42 -5.35
CA GLN A 56 6.08 7.56 -4.54
C GLN A 56 5.60 7.40 -3.09
N VAL A 57 4.32 7.05 -2.89
CA VAL A 57 3.74 6.86 -1.56
C VAL A 57 4.43 5.70 -0.83
N LEU A 58 4.63 4.57 -1.50
CA LEU A 58 5.36 3.43 -0.92
C LEU A 58 6.80 3.79 -0.55
N SER A 59 7.51 4.53 -1.40
CA SER A 59 8.88 4.98 -1.12
C SER A 59 8.95 5.92 0.08
N VAL A 60 7.98 6.84 0.22
CA VAL A 60 7.89 7.72 1.39
C VAL A 60 7.58 6.92 2.66
N ALA A 61 6.65 5.97 2.59
CA ALA A 61 6.31 5.12 3.73
C ALA A 61 7.51 4.27 4.19
N VAL A 62 8.19 3.61 3.26
CA VAL A 62 9.37 2.76 3.54
C VAL A 62 10.53 3.58 4.11
N SER A 63 10.84 4.74 3.51
CA SER A 63 11.91 5.62 4.01
C SER A 63 11.62 6.25 5.36
N SER A 64 10.36 6.22 5.80
CA SER A 64 9.89 6.84 7.04
C SER A 64 9.48 5.83 8.12
N LEU A 65 9.80 4.54 7.96
CA LEU A 65 9.50 3.50 8.97
C LEU A 65 10.11 3.79 10.36
N ASP A 66 11.19 4.56 10.42
CA ASP A 66 11.81 5.01 11.67
C ASP A 66 11.07 6.20 12.32
N ARG A 67 10.15 6.83 11.58
CA ARG A 67 9.37 8.02 11.99
C ARG A 67 7.88 7.83 11.71
N LEU A 68 7.38 6.61 11.92
CA LEU A 68 5.99 6.22 11.65
C LEU A 68 4.98 7.12 12.39
N ASP A 69 5.30 7.55 13.61
CA ASP A 69 4.43 8.45 14.39
C ASP A 69 4.19 9.78 13.64
N ALA A 70 5.22 10.33 13.00
CA ALA A 70 5.12 11.56 12.22
C ALA A 70 4.32 11.39 10.91
N LEU A 71 4.21 10.16 10.40
CA LEU A 71 3.42 9.85 9.21
C LEU A 71 1.97 9.47 9.52
N THR A 72 1.64 9.15 10.77
CA THR A 72 0.33 8.60 11.13
C THR A 72 -0.81 9.49 10.63
N GLY A 73 -0.76 10.79 10.93
CA GLY A 73 -1.79 11.74 10.47
C GLY A 73 -1.88 11.86 8.93
N VAL A 74 -0.75 11.80 8.23
CA VAL A 74 -0.72 11.86 6.75
C VAL A 74 -1.36 10.60 6.13
N VAL A 75 -1.11 9.43 6.73
CA VAL A 75 -1.68 8.15 6.29
C VAL A 75 -3.16 8.06 6.64
N GLU A 76 -3.60 8.59 7.78
CA GLU A 76 -5.02 8.72 8.12
C GLU A 76 -5.74 9.65 7.13
N ASP A 77 -5.14 10.78 6.75
CA ASP A 77 -5.66 11.70 5.72
C ASP A 77 -5.75 11.04 4.34
N LEU A 78 -4.77 10.20 4.01
CA LEU A 78 -4.85 9.36 2.82
C LEU A 78 -6.04 8.40 2.91
N GLY A 79 -6.26 7.76 4.05
CA GLY A 79 -7.42 6.93 4.34
C GLY A 79 -8.74 7.67 4.16
N ARG A 80 -8.90 8.86 4.74
CA ARG A 80 -10.10 9.71 4.58
C ARG A 80 -10.44 9.95 3.11
N ARG A 81 -9.43 10.22 2.27
CA ARG A 81 -9.61 10.37 0.81
C ARG A 81 -10.04 9.07 0.14
N HIS A 82 -9.48 7.93 0.54
CA HIS A 82 -9.84 6.62 -0.01
C HIS A 82 -11.30 6.25 0.28
N ALA A 83 -11.83 6.59 1.47
CA ALA A 83 -13.26 6.47 1.73
C ALA A 83 -14.11 7.31 0.75
N GLY A 84 -13.63 8.49 0.36
CA GLY A 84 -14.25 9.33 -0.66
C GLY A 84 -14.24 8.73 -2.06
N TYR A 85 -13.26 7.87 -2.37
CA TYR A 85 -13.16 7.17 -3.65
C TYR A 85 -14.04 5.91 -3.73
N GLY A 86 -14.75 5.54 -2.66
CA GLY A 86 -15.54 4.31 -2.60
C GLY A 86 -14.71 3.07 -2.25
N VAL A 87 -13.49 3.24 -1.72
CA VAL A 87 -12.71 2.12 -1.19
C VAL A 87 -13.38 1.58 0.06
N THR A 88 -13.44 0.25 0.18
CA THR A 88 -13.94 -0.47 1.35
C THR A 88 -12.78 -1.13 2.11
N GLU A 89 -13.02 -1.56 3.35
CA GLU A 89 -12.01 -2.30 4.13
C GLU A 89 -11.61 -3.61 3.43
N ALA A 90 -12.55 -4.28 2.75
CA ALA A 90 -12.28 -5.52 2.01
C ALA A 90 -11.26 -5.34 0.87
N HIS A 91 -11.17 -4.16 0.25
CA HIS A 91 -10.17 -3.90 -0.79
C HIS A 91 -8.74 -3.94 -0.25
N PHE A 92 -8.52 -3.75 1.06
CA PHE A 92 -7.17 -3.83 1.62
C PHE A 92 -6.64 -5.26 1.54
N ASP A 93 -7.46 -6.29 1.75
CA ASP A 93 -6.98 -7.67 1.62
C ASP A 93 -6.48 -7.96 0.18
N SER A 94 -7.22 -7.52 -0.84
CA SER A 94 -6.82 -7.60 -2.24
C SER A 94 -5.52 -6.81 -2.52
N VAL A 95 -5.42 -5.59 -2.01
CA VAL A 95 -4.23 -4.74 -2.18
C VAL A 95 -3.00 -5.38 -1.52
N GLY A 96 -3.14 -5.91 -0.31
CA GLY A 96 -2.07 -6.61 0.40
C GLY A 96 -1.58 -7.82 -0.36
N ALA A 97 -2.51 -8.67 -0.82
CA ALA A 97 -2.19 -9.85 -1.62
C ALA A 97 -1.45 -9.49 -2.92
N ALA A 98 -1.94 -8.49 -3.66
CA ALA A 98 -1.29 -8.04 -4.90
C ALA A 98 0.09 -7.42 -4.64
N LEU A 99 0.26 -6.64 -3.56
CA LEU A 99 1.53 -6.01 -3.22
C LEU A 99 2.59 -7.05 -2.82
N LEU A 100 2.25 -7.96 -1.91
CA LEU A 100 3.19 -8.99 -1.45
C LEU A 100 3.58 -9.94 -2.59
N TRP A 101 2.64 -10.32 -3.45
CA TRP A 101 2.94 -11.09 -4.66
C TRP A 101 3.87 -10.33 -5.61
N THR A 102 3.65 -9.03 -5.80
CA THR A 102 4.51 -8.20 -6.66
C THR A 102 5.93 -8.12 -6.12
N LEU A 103 6.07 -7.91 -4.81
CA LEU A 103 7.37 -7.86 -4.14
C LEU A 103 8.09 -9.20 -4.23
N GLU A 104 7.39 -10.31 -4.05
CA GLU A 104 7.94 -11.66 -4.26
C GLU A 104 8.52 -11.83 -5.68
N ARG A 105 7.77 -11.43 -6.71
CA ARG A 105 8.23 -11.51 -8.11
C ARG A 105 9.41 -10.56 -8.39
N GLY A 106 9.37 -9.35 -7.83
CA GLY A 106 10.39 -8.33 -8.06
C GLY A 106 11.70 -8.56 -7.31
N LEU A 107 11.65 -9.18 -6.13
CA LEU A 107 12.81 -9.42 -5.28
C LEU A 107 13.50 -10.77 -5.55
N GLY A 108 12.79 -11.73 -6.14
CA GLY A 108 13.37 -13.04 -6.49
C GLY A 108 14.03 -13.70 -5.27
N GLU A 109 15.32 -14.02 -5.37
CA GLU A 109 16.10 -14.65 -4.29
C GLU A 109 16.17 -13.80 -3.00
N HIS A 110 15.96 -12.48 -3.10
CA HIS A 110 15.93 -11.59 -1.94
C HIS A 110 14.58 -11.62 -1.19
N TRP A 111 13.55 -12.26 -1.75
CA TRP A 111 12.30 -12.56 -1.05
C TRP A 111 12.46 -13.75 -0.10
N THR A 112 13.19 -13.52 0.99
CA THR A 112 13.36 -14.51 2.06
C THR A 112 12.12 -14.57 2.97
N PRO A 113 11.93 -15.64 3.77
CA PRO A 113 10.86 -15.70 4.76
C PRO A 113 10.86 -14.50 5.74
N ALA A 114 12.05 -14.02 6.10
CA ALA A 114 12.19 -12.83 6.94
C ALA A 114 11.72 -11.56 6.22
N ALA A 115 12.03 -11.42 4.92
CA ALA A 115 11.57 -10.29 4.12
C ALA A 115 10.05 -10.32 3.95
N ALA A 116 9.47 -11.49 3.65
CA ALA A 116 8.03 -11.67 3.52
C ALA A 116 7.29 -11.29 4.82
N ALA A 117 7.78 -11.75 5.97
CA ALA A 117 7.21 -11.41 7.28
C ALA A 117 7.30 -9.90 7.56
N ALA A 118 8.45 -9.28 7.30
CA ALA A 118 8.65 -7.85 7.54
C ALA A 118 7.76 -6.98 6.63
N TRP A 119 7.62 -7.34 5.34
CA TRP A 119 6.72 -6.65 4.41
C TRP A 119 5.25 -6.81 4.78
N THR A 120 4.85 -8.00 5.23
CA THR A 120 3.48 -8.26 5.72
C THR A 120 3.16 -7.37 6.92
N GLU A 121 4.10 -7.23 7.86
CA GLU A 121 3.91 -6.37 9.03
C GLU A 121 3.83 -4.87 8.65
N VAL A 122 4.70 -4.40 7.75
CA VAL A 122 4.63 -3.01 7.25
C VAL A 122 3.31 -2.73 6.55
N TYR A 123 2.88 -3.64 5.67
CA TYR A 123 1.61 -3.50 4.98
C TYR A 123 0.45 -3.43 5.98
N GLY A 124 0.38 -4.36 6.94
CA GLY A 124 -0.65 -4.39 7.96
C GLY A 124 -0.70 -3.12 8.80
N LEU A 125 0.46 -2.57 9.19
CA LEU A 125 0.53 -1.30 9.91
C LEU A 125 -0.06 -0.14 9.10
N LEU A 126 0.35 0.03 7.84
CA LEU A 126 -0.13 1.12 6.99
C LEU A 126 -1.62 0.96 6.67
N ALA A 127 -2.06 -0.26 6.36
CA ALA A 127 -3.47 -0.57 6.09
C ALA A 127 -4.34 -0.23 7.30
N ASN A 128 -3.92 -0.58 8.52
CA ASN A 128 -4.67 -0.27 9.74
C ASN A 128 -4.82 1.24 9.97
N ILE A 129 -3.77 2.02 9.73
CA ILE A 129 -3.80 3.48 9.87
C ILE A 129 -4.74 4.10 8.82
N MET A 130 -4.66 3.66 7.56
CA MET A 130 -5.56 4.14 6.50
C MET A 130 -7.02 3.80 6.81
N GLN A 131 -7.30 2.56 7.22
CA GLN A 131 -8.65 2.13 7.57
C GLN A 131 -9.22 2.90 8.77
N ARG A 132 -8.39 3.31 9.73
CA ARG A 132 -8.83 4.22 10.81
C ARG A 132 -9.32 5.55 10.24
N GLY A 133 -8.53 6.20 9.40
CA GLY A 133 -8.94 7.45 8.75
C GLY A 133 -10.20 7.30 7.90
N MET A 134 -10.37 6.14 7.24
CA MET A 134 -11.61 5.83 6.50
C MET A 134 -12.83 5.76 7.43
N ARG A 135 -12.74 5.00 8.53
CA ARG A 135 -13.84 4.87 9.50
C ARG A 135 -14.24 6.23 10.09
N GLU A 136 -13.27 7.07 10.42
CA GLU A 136 -13.51 8.44 10.90
C GLU A 136 -14.28 9.29 9.87
N ALA A 137 -13.86 9.26 8.60
CA ALA A 137 -14.55 9.98 7.53
C ALA A 137 -16.00 9.49 7.33
N VAL A 138 -16.22 8.17 7.39
CA VAL A 138 -17.57 7.59 7.27
C VAL A 138 -18.45 7.97 8.45
N ALA A 139 -17.92 7.92 9.67
CA ALA A 139 -18.65 8.32 10.87
C ALA A 139 -19.04 9.81 10.82
N ALA A 140 -18.10 10.69 10.47
CA ALA A 140 -18.37 12.13 10.36
C ALA A 140 -19.47 12.45 9.34
N LYS A 141 -19.48 11.77 8.18
CA LYS A 141 -20.55 11.92 7.18
C LYS A 141 -21.91 11.47 7.69
N ARG A 142 -21.98 10.39 8.47
CA ARG A 142 -23.23 9.89 9.06
C ARG A 142 -23.78 10.82 10.13
N SER A 143 -22.91 11.47 10.92
CA SER A 143 -23.33 12.44 11.94
C SER A 143 -23.80 13.78 11.37
N ALA A 144 -23.46 14.08 10.12
CA ALA A 144 -23.83 15.32 9.42
C ALA A 144 -25.07 15.18 8.51
N ALA A 145 -25.61 13.97 8.37
CA ALA A 145 -26.79 13.65 7.57
C ALA A 145 -28.02 13.45 8.48
#